data_AF-A0AB34JA23-F1
#
_entry.id   AF-A0AB34JA23-F1
#
_cell.length_a   1.000
_cell.length_b   1.000
_cell.length_c   1.000
_cell.angle_alpha   90.00
_cell.angle_beta   90.00
_cell.angle_gamma   90.00
#
_symmetry.space_group_name_H-M   'P 1'
#
loop_
_entity.id
_entity.type
_entity.pdbx_description
1 polymer ?
#
loop_
_entity_poly.entity_id
_entity_poly.type
_entity_poly.pdbx_seq_one_letter_code
_entity_poly.pdbx_strand_id
1 'polypeptide(L)'
;MEAAALAQWKAAKKERFKWRKAVDERRRREEDEALAAAASYARKADDVRRSAAAASADAAAARRQLGEAELQVSEMRGRTQHLLSDQFAWEQDVREKAEKERQELLGERKLLLQQLARAQARKRVGELLTSGAVAPAAGQRAGAAAEAREWKELVLAINLDRRADRFARLSSLDWQQLDLERLSAVDGKTLQWDALVQDGIVAPEAAAEAWYAEEHHLPTICTKSGSFSPHLTLAAVGCALSHRRAWERISTQSACEWGLVLEDDVNQVAPDFADHLREIVRRLPRGWCLCYLGFHESANAVVSRGETATLREVREDLHLTGLFGYLIARDMAAELLRDATLFPLRHQVDVALSRRPWPSGTRFAVDPEAVLLTSPRSEDGECDTDVQTLGDRAVDAHEKLPDSMLRL
;
A
#
# COMPACT_ATOMS: atom_id res chain seq x y z
N MET A 1 -69.55 73.83 47.77
CA MET A 1 -68.41 73.27 46.99
C MET A 1 -67.51 72.36 47.82
N GLU A 2 -67.31 72.59 49.12
CA GLU A 2 -66.40 71.80 49.97
C GLU A 2 -66.76 70.32 50.16
N ALA A 3 -68.06 69.97 50.26
CA ALA A 3 -68.50 68.58 50.46
C ALA A 3 -68.17 67.66 49.26
N ALA A 4 -68.23 68.18 48.02
CA ALA A 4 -67.92 67.42 46.81
C ALA A 4 -66.42 67.14 46.70
N ALA A 5 -65.57 68.12 47.05
CA ALA A 5 -64.11 67.95 47.08
C ALA A 5 -63.69 66.91 48.12
N LEU A 6 -64.32 66.91 49.31
CA LEU A 6 -64.05 65.91 50.35
C LEU A 6 -64.48 64.49 49.91
N ALA A 7 -65.62 64.34 49.23
CA ALA A 7 -66.07 63.07 48.69
C ALA A 7 -65.13 62.53 47.60
N GLN A 8 -64.70 63.39 46.68
CA GLN A 8 -63.71 63.06 45.64
C GLN A 8 -62.37 62.64 46.24
N TRP A 9 -61.88 63.35 47.26
CA TRP A 9 -60.64 62.99 47.96
C TRP A 9 -60.75 61.62 48.66
N LYS A 10 -61.87 61.33 49.35
CA LYS A 10 -62.09 60.03 49.99
C LYS A 10 -62.17 58.89 48.96
N ALA A 11 -62.83 59.11 47.83
CA ALA A 11 -62.89 58.14 46.73
C ALA A 11 -61.48 57.87 46.15
N ALA A 12 -60.71 58.93 45.86
CA ALA A 12 -59.34 58.82 45.38
C ALA A 12 -58.42 58.08 46.37
N LYS A 13 -58.57 58.32 47.68
CA LYS A 13 -57.83 57.59 48.72
C LYS A 13 -58.19 56.10 48.75
N LYS A 14 -59.46 55.75 48.58
CA LYS A 14 -59.94 54.36 48.51
C LYS A 14 -59.40 53.66 47.26
N GLU A 15 -59.45 54.31 46.10
CA GLU A 15 -58.90 53.76 44.85
C GLU A 15 -57.38 53.60 44.93
N ARG A 16 -56.65 54.57 45.50
CA ARG A 16 -55.20 54.45 45.74
C ARG A 16 -54.85 53.27 46.67
N PHE A 17 -55.67 53.03 47.69
CA PHE A 17 -55.48 51.89 48.59
C PHE A 17 -55.71 50.55 47.87
N LYS A 18 -56.79 50.43 47.09
CA LYS A 18 -57.06 49.24 46.27
C LYS A 18 -55.93 48.99 45.27
N TRP A 19 -55.45 50.03 44.60
CA TRP A 19 -54.35 49.93 43.65
C TRP A 19 -53.06 49.44 44.32
N ARG A 20 -52.69 49.99 45.49
CA ARG A 20 -51.53 49.51 46.25
C ARG A 20 -51.65 48.03 46.62
N LYS A 21 -52.82 47.61 47.12
CA LYS A 21 -53.08 46.22 47.46
C LYS A 21 -52.95 45.30 46.24
N ALA A 22 -53.48 45.70 45.09
CA ALA A 22 -53.36 44.94 43.85
C ALA A 22 -51.91 44.85 43.35
N VAL A 23 -51.12 45.92 43.50
CA VAL A 23 -49.68 45.91 43.17
C VAL A 23 -48.91 44.99 44.12
N ASP A 24 -49.18 45.03 45.42
CA ASP A 24 -48.54 44.15 46.40
C ASP A 24 -48.91 42.68 46.18
N GLU A 25 -50.18 42.38 45.87
CA GLU A 25 -50.63 41.02 45.52
C GLU A 25 -49.98 40.52 44.22
N ARG A 26 -49.88 41.37 43.20
CA ARG A 26 -49.17 41.03 41.96
C ARG A 26 -47.70 40.76 42.21
N ARG A 27 -47.02 41.63 42.98
CA ARG A 27 -45.63 41.46 43.35
C ARG A 27 -45.38 40.15 44.11
N ARG A 28 -46.24 39.79 45.06
CA ARG A 28 -46.15 38.51 45.77
C ARG A 28 -46.30 37.32 44.83
N ARG A 29 -47.25 37.38 43.88
CA ARG A 29 -47.40 36.33 42.87
C ARG A 29 -46.15 36.20 41.99
N GLU A 30 -45.59 37.32 41.54
CA GLU A 30 -44.36 37.34 40.75
C GLU A 30 -43.16 36.80 41.57
N GLU A 31 -43.06 37.11 42.86
CA GLU A 31 -42.04 36.56 43.77
C GLU A 31 -42.23 35.05 43.99
N ASP A 32 -43.46 34.58 44.22
CA ASP A 32 -43.79 33.16 44.39
C ASP A 32 -43.53 32.36 43.10
N GLU A 33 -43.89 32.90 41.94
CA GLU A 33 -43.60 32.31 40.63
C GLU A 33 -42.09 32.24 40.36
N ALA A 34 -41.35 33.30 40.70
CA ALA A 34 -39.90 33.32 40.57
C ALA A 34 -39.22 32.28 41.49
N LEU A 35 -39.68 32.14 42.74
CA LEU A 35 -39.21 31.12 43.67
C LEU A 35 -39.52 29.70 43.18
N ALA A 36 -40.73 29.47 42.67
CA ALA A 36 -41.12 28.18 42.10
C ALA A 36 -40.28 27.83 40.85
N ALA A 37 -40.02 28.81 39.99
CA ALA A 37 -39.15 28.66 38.83
C ALA A 37 -37.71 28.34 39.25
N ALA A 38 -37.15 29.07 40.22
CA ALA A 38 -35.81 28.82 40.75
C ALA A 38 -35.68 27.41 41.34
N ALA A 39 -36.67 26.96 42.11
CA ALA A 39 -36.69 25.60 42.66
C ALA A 39 -36.81 24.53 41.56
N SER A 40 -37.56 24.80 40.49
CA SER A 40 -37.66 23.92 39.32
C SER A 40 -36.32 23.81 38.58
N TYR A 41 -35.63 24.94 38.35
CA TYR A 41 -34.31 24.96 37.74
C TYR A 41 -33.26 24.25 38.60
N ALA A 42 -33.29 24.42 39.92
CA ALA A 42 -32.37 23.73 40.83
C ALA A 42 -32.52 22.20 40.72
N ARG A 43 -33.75 21.67 40.72
CA ARG A 43 -34.01 20.24 40.53
C ARG A 43 -33.48 19.72 39.20
N LYS A 44 -33.76 20.42 38.10
CA LYS A 44 -33.24 20.05 36.77
C LYS A 44 -31.71 20.05 36.74
N ALA A 45 -31.07 21.02 37.37
CA ALA A 45 -29.61 21.09 37.46
C ALA A 45 -29.04 19.89 38.24
N ASP A 46 -29.68 19.51 39.35
CA ASP A 46 -29.27 18.33 40.13
C ASP A 46 -29.46 17.02 39.34
N ASP A 47 -30.53 16.89 38.56
CA ASP A 47 -30.76 15.73 37.68
C ASP A 47 -29.69 15.61 36.60
N VAL A 48 -29.31 16.73 35.98
CA VAL A 48 -28.22 16.78 35.00
C VAL A 48 -26.88 16.39 35.65
N ARG A 49 -26.57 16.90 36.85
CA ARG A 49 -25.34 16.53 37.57
C ARG A 49 -25.31 15.04 37.91
N ARG A 50 -26.42 14.45 38.36
CA ARG A 50 -26.51 13.01 38.65
C ARG A 50 -26.31 12.16 37.39
N SER A 51 -26.91 12.56 36.28
CA SER A 51 -26.76 11.87 34.99
C SER A 51 -25.32 11.95 34.48
N ALA A 52 -24.68 13.11 34.60
CA ALA A 52 -23.27 13.29 34.23
C ALA A 52 -22.33 12.45 35.11
N ALA A 53 -22.60 12.35 36.42
CA ALA A 53 -21.82 11.51 37.32
C ALA A 53 -21.94 10.01 36.99
N ALA A 54 -23.15 9.55 36.65
CA ALA A 54 -23.38 8.16 36.21
C ALA A 54 -22.62 7.86 34.90
N ALA A 55 -22.75 8.71 33.88
CA ALA A 55 -22.02 8.55 32.63
C ALA A 55 -20.49 8.56 32.83
N SER A 56 -19.98 9.38 33.75
CA SER A 56 -18.56 9.38 34.09
C SER A 56 -18.11 8.09 34.78
N ALA A 57 -18.96 7.46 35.60
CA ALA A 57 -18.67 6.19 36.22
C ALA A 57 -18.66 5.04 35.19
N ASP A 58 -19.61 5.03 34.26
CA ASP A 58 -19.68 4.07 33.16
C ASP A 58 -18.45 4.18 32.25
N ALA A 59 -18.06 5.40 31.89
CA ALA A 59 -16.84 5.65 31.11
C ALA A 59 -15.57 5.15 31.83
N ALA A 60 -15.49 5.32 33.16
CA ALA A 60 -14.39 4.80 33.95
C ALA A 60 -14.37 3.26 34.01
N ALA A 61 -15.54 2.61 34.05
CA ALA A 61 -15.65 1.15 33.99
C ALA A 61 -15.23 0.61 32.60
N ALA A 62 -15.68 1.25 31.52
CA ALA A 62 -15.28 0.88 30.16
C ALA A 62 -13.76 1.01 29.93
N ARG A 63 -13.13 2.07 30.45
CA ARG A 63 -11.66 2.22 30.39
C ARG A 63 -10.90 1.12 31.13
N ARG A 64 -11.43 0.63 32.26
CA ARG A 64 -10.82 -0.51 32.97
C ARG A 64 -10.93 -1.80 32.16
N GLN A 65 -12.10 -2.07 31.58
CA GLN A 65 -12.30 -3.24 30.72
C GLN A 65 -11.40 -3.20 29.48
N LEU A 66 -11.22 -2.01 28.87
CA LEU A 66 -10.29 -1.84 27.75
C LEU A 66 -8.84 -2.15 28.17
N GLY A 67 -8.38 -1.63 29.32
CA GLY A 67 -7.03 -1.92 29.82
C GLY A 67 -6.80 -3.40 30.14
N GLU A 68 -7.81 -4.11 30.68
CA GLU A 68 -7.75 -5.55 30.89
C GLU A 68 -7.68 -6.32 29.56
N ALA A 69 -8.45 -5.92 28.56
CA ALA A 69 -8.41 -6.52 27.22
C ALA A 69 -7.06 -6.26 26.52
N GLU A 70 -6.50 -5.06 26.63
CA GLU A 70 -5.17 -4.73 26.10
C GLU A 70 -4.07 -5.59 26.72
N LEU A 71 -4.14 -5.83 28.04
CA LEU A 71 -3.21 -6.72 28.73
C LEU A 71 -3.31 -8.16 28.21
N GLN A 72 -4.54 -8.68 28.02
CA GLN A 72 -4.76 -10.01 27.46
C GLN A 72 -4.21 -10.14 26.03
N VAL A 73 -4.43 -9.12 25.17
CA VAL A 73 -3.88 -9.10 23.81
C VAL A 73 -2.36 -9.08 23.83
N SER A 74 -1.75 -8.32 24.75
CA SER A 74 -0.30 -8.29 24.94
C SER A 74 0.26 -9.66 25.33
N GLU A 75 -0.38 -10.35 26.28
CA GLU A 75 -0.01 -11.71 26.67
C GLU A 75 -0.14 -12.70 25.51
N MET A 76 -1.23 -12.63 24.74
CA MET A 76 -1.43 -13.47 23.56
C MET A 76 -0.34 -13.23 22.51
N ARG A 77 0.02 -11.97 22.24
CA ARG A 77 1.13 -11.63 21.33
C ARG A 77 2.45 -12.22 21.80
N GLY A 78 2.75 -12.14 23.09
CA GLY A 78 3.95 -12.75 23.68
C GLY A 78 3.99 -14.27 23.46
N ARG A 79 2.86 -14.97 23.67
CA ARG A 79 2.76 -16.41 23.40
C ARG A 79 2.94 -16.74 21.93
N THR A 80 2.30 -16.00 21.04
CA THR A 80 2.43 -16.18 19.59
C THR A 80 3.87 -15.96 19.12
N GLN A 81 4.55 -14.92 19.62
CA GLN A 81 5.95 -14.65 19.30
C GLN A 81 6.87 -15.79 19.76
N HIS A 82 6.61 -16.36 20.94
CA HIS A 82 7.35 -17.52 21.42
C HIS A 82 7.16 -18.75 20.52
N LEU A 83 5.90 -19.06 20.14
CA LEU A 83 5.59 -20.17 19.24
C LEU A 83 6.25 -20.01 17.86
N LEU A 84 6.25 -18.78 17.30
CA LEU A 84 6.92 -18.50 16.03
C LEU A 84 8.45 -18.65 16.14
N SER A 85 9.04 -18.25 17.25
CA SER A 85 10.46 -18.45 17.51
C SER A 85 10.81 -19.94 17.59
N ASP A 86 9.99 -20.74 18.27
CA ASP A 86 10.18 -22.18 18.40
C ASP A 86 10.03 -22.87 17.04
N GLN A 87 9.02 -22.48 16.24
CA GLN A 87 8.83 -22.97 14.88
C GLN A 87 10.04 -22.64 14.00
N PHE A 88 10.55 -21.41 14.04
CA PHE A 88 11.72 -21.00 13.26
C PHE A 88 12.96 -21.80 13.66
N ALA A 89 13.20 -22.01 14.96
CA ALA A 89 14.31 -22.82 15.43
C ALA A 89 14.20 -24.27 14.94
N TRP A 90 13.00 -24.84 14.96
CA TRP A 90 12.74 -26.18 14.43
C TRP A 90 12.99 -26.26 12.91
N GLU A 91 12.50 -25.27 12.13
CA GLU A 91 12.72 -25.23 10.69
C GLU A 91 14.21 -25.12 10.32
N GLN A 92 15.00 -24.36 11.09
CA GLN A 92 16.46 -24.28 10.91
C GLN A 92 17.13 -25.63 11.17
N ASP A 93 16.80 -26.31 12.27
CA ASP A 93 17.32 -27.64 12.58
C ASP A 93 16.98 -28.67 11.48
N VAL A 94 15.76 -28.64 10.94
CA VAL A 94 15.35 -29.49 9.82
C VAL A 94 16.17 -29.17 8.56
N ARG A 95 16.41 -27.89 8.24
CA ARG A 95 17.21 -27.48 7.09
C ARG A 95 18.67 -27.90 7.22
N GLU A 96 19.27 -27.72 8.39
CA GLU A 96 20.65 -28.14 8.65
C GLU A 96 20.83 -29.65 8.51
N LYS A 97 19.87 -30.44 9.02
CA LYS A 97 19.86 -31.90 8.85
C LYS A 97 19.75 -32.30 7.37
N ALA A 98 18.84 -31.68 6.63
CA ALA A 98 18.65 -31.95 5.21
C ALA A 98 19.89 -31.59 4.36
N GLU A 99 20.55 -30.46 4.65
CA GLU A 99 21.77 -30.07 3.94
C GLU A 99 22.92 -31.02 4.27
N LYS A 100 23.05 -31.46 5.53
CA LYS A 100 24.05 -32.48 5.91
C LYS A 100 23.84 -33.79 5.15
N GLU A 101 22.62 -34.31 5.10
CA GLU A 101 22.27 -35.51 4.35
C GLU A 101 22.56 -35.35 2.85
N ARG A 102 22.23 -34.19 2.28
CA ARG A 102 22.56 -33.85 0.88
C ARG A 102 24.07 -33.88 0.63
N GLN A 103 24.89 -33.33 1.52
CA GLN A 103 26.35 -33.34 1.37
C GLN A 103 26.91 -34.77 1.44
N GLU A 104 26.38 -35.62 2.32
CA GLU A 104 26.73 -37.04 2.41
C GLU A 104 26.41 -37.77 1.09
N LEU A 105 25.20 -37.59 0.55
CA LEU A 105 24.79 -38.17 -0.74
C LEU A 105 25.64 -37.67 -1.92
N LEU A 106 26.02 -36.38 -1.93
CA LEU A 106 26.93 -35.84 -2.94
C LEU A 106 28.33 -36.47 -2.84
N GLY A 107 28.82 -36.71 -1.62
CA GLY A 107 30.05 -37.44 -1.36
C GLY A 107 30.03 -38.87 -1.91
N GLU A 108 28.97 -39.62 -1.61
CA GLU A 108 28.77 -40.98 -2.12
C GLU A 108 28.68 -41.01 -3.65
N ARG A 109 27.88 -40.11 -4.25
CA ARG A 109 27.76 -39.99 -5.70
C ARG A 109 29.12 -39.72 -6.35
N LYS A 110 29.95 -38.85 -5.77
CA LYS A 110 31.29 -38.56 -6.27
C LYS A 110 32.19 -39.80 -6.23
N LEU A 111 32.13 -40.59 -5.15
CA LEU A 111 32.88 -41.83 -5.01
C LEU A 111 32.46 -42.86 -6.08
N LEU A 112 31.15 -43.03 -6.29
CA LEU A 112 30.62 -43.93 -7.33
C LEU A 112 31.06 -43.51 -8.74
N LEU A 113 31.03 -42.22 -9.06
CA LEU A 113 31.52 -41.70 -10.34
C LEU A 113 33.02 -41.98 -10.54
N GLN A 114 33.84 -41.84 -9.49
CA GLN A 114 35.27 -42.18 -9.55
C GLN A 114 35.51 -43.68 -9.76
N GLN A 115 34.72 -44.54 -9.10
CA GLN A 115 34.80 -45.99 -9.29
C GLN A 115 34.40 -46.38 -10.73
N LEU A 116 33.33 -45.80 -11.26
CA LEU A 116 32.89 -46.02 -12.64
C LEU A 116 33.96 -45.59 -13.65
N ALA A 117 34.55 -44.40 -13.46
CA ALA A 117 35.63 -43.90 -14.31
C ALA A 117 36.84 -44.85 -14.30
N ARG A 118 37.23 -45.38 -13.12
CA ARG A 118 38.30 -46.38 -12.99
C ARG A 118 37.95 -47.69 -13.71
N ALA A 119 36.71 -48.17 -13.59
CA ALA A 119 36.25 -49.38 -14.27
C ALA A 119 36.27 -49.21 -15.80
N GLN A 120 35.81 -48.06 -16.31
CA GLN A 120 35.83 -47.73 -17.73
C GLN A 120 37.26 -47.60 -18.27
N ALA A 121 38.17 -46.97 -17.52
CA ALA A 121 39.58 -46.88 -17.89
C ALA A 121 40.23 -48.26 -17.99
N ARG A 122 39.97 -49.16 -17.03
CA ARG A 122 40.44 -50.56 -17.07
C ARG A 122 39.90 -51.30 -18.30
N LYS A 123 38.62 -51.13 -18.61
CA LYS A 123 37.99 -51.72 -19.81
C LYS A 123 38.68 -51.25 -21.09
N ARG A 124 38.90 -49.93 -21.23
CA ARG A 124 39.61 -49.34 -22.40
C ARG A 124 41.03 -49.85 -22.54
N VAL A 125 41.78 -49.98 -21.44
CA VAL A 125 43.14 -50.54 -21.47
C VAL A 125 43.11 -52.00 -21.92
N GLY A 126 42.15 -52.80 -21.45
CA GLY A 126 41.94 -54.16 -21.92
C GLY A 126 41.65 -54.23 -23.42
N GLU A 127 40.73 -53.40 -23.92
CA GLU A 127 40.37 -53.31 -25.34
C GLU A 127 41.56 -52.87 -26.23
N LEU A 128 42.38 -51.93 -25.77
CA LEU A 128 43.59 -51.48 -26.45
C LEU A 128 44.66 -52.58 -26.52
N LEU A 129 44.86 -53.33 -25.44
CA LEU A 129 45.81 -54.46 -25.42
C LEU A 129 45.37 -55.60 -26.33
N THR A 130 44.06 -55.80 -26.54
CA THR A 130 43.54 -56.80 -27.47
C THR A 130 43.49 -56.35 -28.93
N SER A 131 43.47 -55.04 -29.22
CA SER A 131 43.23 -54.52 -30.57
C SER A 131 44.48 -54.18 -31.39
N GLY A 132 45.69 -54.23 -30.80
CA GLY A 132 46.96 -54.16 -31.55
C GLY A 132 47.22 -52.88 -32.37
N ALA A 133 46.41 -51.83 -32.21
CA ALA A 133 46.48 -50.64 -33.06
C ALA A 133 46.94 -49.41 -32.25
N VAL A 134 48.21 -49.04 -32.41
CA VAL A 134 48.76 -47.77 -31.93
C VAL A 134 48.91 -46.84 -33.14
N ALA A 135 48.07 -45.79 -33.21
CA ALA A 135 48.25 -44.67 -34.12
C ALA A 135 48.20 -43.35 -33.33
N PRO A 136 49.10 -42.38 -33.59
CA PRO A 136 49.16 -41.13 -32.83
C PRO A 136 48.16 -40.10 -33.38
N ALA A 137 47.29 -39.56 -32.51
CA ALA A 137 46.34 -38.51 -32.87
C ALA A 137 46.80 -37.14 -32.34
N ALA A 138 46.98 -36.21 -33.27
CA ALA A 138 47.33 -34.81 -33.03
C ALA A 138 46.15 -34.02 -32.46
N GLY A 139 46.46 -33.12 -31.53
CA GLY A 139 45.49 -32.34 -30.77
C GLY A 139 44.89 -31.15 -31.52
N GLN A 140 43.60 -30.91 -31.28
CA GLN A 140 42.94 -29.64 -31.51
C GLN A 140 42.22 -29.23 -30.22
N ARG A 141 42.64 -28.08 -29.66
CA ARG A 141 41.95 -27.38 -28.57
C ARG A 141 40.97 -26.39 -29.21
N ALA A 142 39.67 -26.62 -29.04
CA ALA A 142 38.65 -25.65 -29.36
C ALA A 142 38.55 -24.61 -28.24
N GLY A 143 38.83 -23.35 -28.56
CA GLY A 143 38.52 -22.20 -27.69
C GLY A 143 37.05 -21.84 -27.85
N ALA A 144 36.28 -21.93 -26.76
CA ALA A 144 34.92 -21.42 -26.71
C ALA A 144 34.97 -19.91 -26.43
N ALA A 145 34.76 -19.11 -27.48
CA ALA A 145 34.42 -17.70 -27.35
C ALA A 145 32.97 -17.60 -26.87
N ALA A 146 32.74 -16.94 -25.74
CA ALA A 146 31.41 -16.64 -25.25
C ALA A 146 30.78 -15.58 -26.16
N GLU A 147 29.84 -16.00 -27.01
CA GLU A 147 29.02 -15.08 -27.80
C GLU A 147 28.20 -14.18 -26.87
N ALA A 148 28.26 -12.87 -27.11
CA ALA A 148 27.46 -11.89 -26.41
C ALA A 148 25.98 -12.18 -26.70
N ARG A 149 25.25 -12.68 -25.69
CA ARG A 149 23.79 -12.82 -25.78
C ARG A 149 23.20 -11.43 -26.02
N GLU A 150 22.45 -11.29 -27.10
CA GLU A 150 21.63 -10.11 -27.37
C GLU A 150 20.42 -10.18 -26.44
N TRP A 151 20.24 -9.16 -25.59
CA TRP A 151 19.23 -9.15 -24.55
C TRP A 151 17.95 -8.60 -25.12
N LYS A 152 16.85 -9.36 -25.03
CA LYS A 152 15.54 -8.84 -25.43
C LYS A 152 14.87 -8.20 -24.22
N GLU A 153 14.69 -6.90 -24.27
CA GLU A 153 13.95 -6.12 -23.27
C GLU A 153 12.44 -6.39 -23.43
N LEU A 154 11.72 -6.57 -22.33
CA LEU A 154 10.25 -6.69 -22.33
C LEU A 154 9.66 -5.42 -21.71
N VAL A 155 8.90 -4.66 -22.49
CA VAL A 155 8.28 -3.41 -22.06
C VAL A 155 6.77 -3.57 -22.09
N LEU A 156 6.12 -3.54 -20.92
CA LEU A 156 4.69 -3.76 -20.74
C LEU A 156 4.00 -2.47 -20.32
N ALA A 157 2.96 -2.08 -21.04
CA ALA A 157 2.07 -0.98 -20.69
C ALA A 157 0.72 -1.51 -20.20
N ILE A 158 0.46 -1.36 -18.90
CA ILE A 158 -0.81 -1.70 -18.26
C ILE A 158 -1.85 -0.66 -18.69
N ASN A 159 -2.92 -1.12 -19.34
CA ASN A 159 -3.99 -0.25 -19.80
C ASN A 159 -5.35 -0.94 -19.73
N LEU A 160 -6.36 -0.23 -19.24
CA LEU A 160 -7.74 -0.70 -19.25
C LEU A 160 -8.29 -0.71 -20.68
N ASP A 161 -9.00 -1.77 -21.06
CA ASP A 161 -9.58 -1.90 -22.42
C ASP A 161 -10.52 -0.75 -22.78
N ARG A 162 -11.23 -0.18 -21.79
CA ARG A 162 -12.09 0.99 -21.98
C ARG A 162 -11.34 2.32 -22.13
N ARG A 163 -10.04 2.37 -21.80
CA ARG A 163 -9.19 3.58 -21.78
C ARG A 163 -8.23 3.63 -22.98
N ALA A 164 -8.75 3.39 -24.18
CA ALA A 164 -7.97 3.45 -25.41
C ALA A 164 -7.38 4.86 -25.66
N ASP A 165 -8.02 5.91 -25.13
CA ASP A 165 -7.54 7.29 -25.13
C ASP A 165 -6.19 7.43 -24.42
N ARG A 166 -6.05 6.83 -23.23
CA ARG A 166 -4.82 6.88 -22.44
C ARG A 166 -3.69 6.09 -23.08
N PHE A 167 -3.99 4.91 -23.60
CA PHE A 167 -2.99 4.11 -24.32
C PHE A 167 -2.48 4.82 -25.57
N ALA A 168 -3.36 5.49 -26.32
CA ALA A 168 -2.95 6.29 -27.46
C ALA A 168 -2.02 7.45 -27.06
N ARG A 169 -2.31 8.12 -25.94
CA ARG A 169 -1.42 9.16 -25.37
C ARG A 169 -0.07 8.57 -24.95
N LEU A 170 -0.05 7.50 -24.17
CA LEU A 170 1.17 6.80 -23.76
C LEU A 170 2.02 6.41 -24.97
N SER A 171 1.40 5.80 -25.98
CA SER A 171 2.06 5.34 -27.20
C SER A 171 2.60 6.48 -28.07
N SER A 172 2.11 7.72 -27.88
CA SER A 172 2.58 8.91 -28.61
C SER A 172 3.85 9.54 -28.02
N LEU A 173 4.26 9.13 -26.82
CA LEU A 173 5.50 9.58 -26.20
C LEU A 173 6.72 9.00 -26.95
N ASP A 174 7.85 9.69 -26.87
CA ASP A 174 9.09 9.28 -27.56
C ASP A 174 9.83 8.18 -26.77
N TRP A 175 9.48 6.92 -27.05
CA TRP A 175 10.11 5.74 -26.46
C TRP A 175 11.39 5.28 -27.17
N GLN A 176 11.86 6.01 -28.19
CA GLN A 176 13.13 5.76 -28.87
C GLN A 176 13.34 4.30 -29.31
N GLN A 177 12.33 3.74 -30.00
CA GLN A 177 12.31 2.38 -30.56
C GLN A 177 12.16 1.24 -29.54
N LEU A 178 11.85 1.53 -28.27
CA LEU A 178 11.37 0.48 -27.36
C LEU A 178 10.03 -0.08 -27.87
N ASP A 179 9.93 -1.40 -27.93
CA ASP A 179 8.72 -2.10 -28.38
C ASP A 179 7.72 -2.21 -27.22
N LEU A 180 6.78 -1.27 -27.17
CA LEU A 180 5.78 -1.16 -26.13
C LEU A 180 4.66 -2.19 -26.34
N GLU A 181 4.63 -3.25 -25.53
CA GLU A 181 3.57 -4.26 -25.54
C GLU A 181 2.43 -3.84 -24.61
N ARG A 182 1.22 -3.65 -25.17
CA ARG A 182 0.02 -3.39 -24.38
C ARG A 182 -0.37 -4.63 -23.57
N LEU A 183 -0.52 -4.46 -22.26
CA LEU A 183 -1.07 -5.45 -21.35
C LEU A 183 -2.48 -5.03 -20.90
N SER A 184 -3.48 -5.86 -21.17
CA SER A 184 -4.87 -5.60 -20.76
C SER A 184 -5.00 -5.65 -19.23
N ALA A 185 -5.33 -4.50 -18.65
CA ALA A 185 -5.52 -4.31 -17.23
C ALA A 185 -6.84 -4.95 -16.75
N VAL A 186 -6.87 -5.32 -15.47
CA VAL A 186 -8.07 -5.78 -14.78
C VAL A 186 -8.95 -4.60 -14.42
N ASP A 187 -10.17 -4.60 -14.95
CA ASP A 187 -11.15 -3.59 -14.64
C ASP A 187 -11.77 -3.83 -13.25
N GLY A 188 -11.50 -2.93 -12.30
CA GLY A 188 -12.11 -2.98 -10.97
C GLY A 188 -13.64 -3.03 -10.97
N LYS A 189 -14.31 -2.50 -12.01
CA LYS A 189 -15.79 -2.57 -12.14
C LYS A 189 -16.33 -3.98 -12.32
N THR A 190 -15.46 -4.94 -12.64
CA THR A 190 -15.80 -6.36 -12.83
C THR A 190 -15.53 -7.21 -11.60
N LEU A 191 -14.93 -6.63 -10.55
CA LEU A 191 -14.54 -7.32 -9.33
C LEU A 191 -15.65 -7.27 -8.27
N GLN A 192 -15.59 -8.19 -7.31
CA GLN A 192 -16.52 -8.28 -6.18
C GLN A 192 -15.74 -8.67 -4.92
N TRP A 193 -15.98 -7.97 -3.80
CA TRP A 193 -15.23 -8.16 -2.55
C TRP A 193 -15.27 -9.60 -2.02
N ASP A 194 -16.44 -10.23 -1.98
CA ASP A 194 -16.58 -11.60 -1.48
C ASP A 194 -15.72 -12.61 -2.24
N ALA A 195 -15.69 -12.49 -3.58
CA ALA A 195 -14.86 -13.34 -4.43
C ALA A 195 -13.37 -13.09 -4.19
N LEU A 196 -12.95 -11.82 -4.07
CA LEU A 196 -11.56 -11.45 -3.81
C LEU A 196 -11.06 -11.97 -2.46
N VAL A 197 -11.90 -11.97 -1.43
CA VAL A 197 -11.58 -12.55 -0.12
C VAL A 197 -11.52 -14.07 -0.19
N GLN A 198 -12.51 -14.69 -0.83
CA GLN A 198 -12.56 -16.15 -1.00
C GLN A 198 -11.33 -16.68 -1.75
N ASP A 199 -10.86 -15.96 -2.77
CA ASP A 199 -9.70 -16.33 -3.59
C ASP A 199 -8.36 -15.97 -2.93
N GLY A 200 -8.37 -15.37 -1.74
CA GLY A 200 -7.16 -14.96 -1.02
C GLY A 200 -6.41 -13.81 -1.70
N ILE A 201 -7.09 -13.01 -2.53
CA ILE A 201 -6.51 -11.83 -3.19
C ILE A 201 -6.49 -10.64 -2.24
N VAL A 202 -7.55 -10.47 -1.43
CA VAL A 202 -7.71 -9.37 -0.46
C VAL A 202 -7.88 -9.94 0.94
N ALA A 203 -7.25 -9.30 1.93
CA ALA A 203 -7.35 -9.74 3.31
C ALA A 203 -8.78 -9.44 3.84
N PRO A 204 -9.40 -10.34 4.63
CA PRO A 204 -10.76 -10.11 5.14
C PRO A 204 -10.92 -8.76 5.87
N GLU A 205 -9.92 -8.37 6.65
CA GLU A 205 -9.95 -7.10 7.38
C GLU A 205 -9.90 -5.89 6.43
N ALA A 206 -9.12 -5.99 5.35
CA ALA A 206 -9.00 -4.92 4.36
C ALA A 206 -10.27 -4.80 3.49
N ALA A 207 -10.94 -5.92 3.20
CA ALA A 207 -12.26 -5.90 2.56
C ALA A 207 -13.33 -5.28 3.46
N ALA A 208 -13.31 -5.58 4.77
CA ALA A 208 -14.20 -4.95 5.73
C ALA A 208 -13.99 -3.43 5.82
N GLU A 209 -12.72 -3.00 5.78
CA GLU A 209 -12.35 -1.58 5.70
C GLU A 209 -12.84 -0.93 4.40
N ALA A 210 -12.69 -1.60 3.26
CA ALA A 210 -13.16 -1.10 1.98
C ALA A 210 -14.70 -0.97 1.94
N TRP A 211 -15.45 -1.94 2.46
CA TRP A 211 -16.91 -1.86 2.57
C TRP A 211 -17.35 -0.68 3.41
N TYR A 212 -16.72 -0.48 4.58
CA TYR A 212 -17.01 0.66 5.43
C TYR A 212 -16.74 1.99 4.68
N ALA A 213 -15.61 2.09 3.98
CA ALA A 213 -15.30 3.28 3.19
C ALA A 213 -16.34 3.53 2.08
N GLU A 214 -16.77 2.49 1.36
CA GLU A 214 -17.79 2.59 0.32
C GLU A 214 -19.16 3.02 0.87
N GLU A 215 -19.62 2.39 1.97
CA GLU A 215 -20.91 2.70 2.63
C GLU A 215 -20.95 4.14 3.16
N HIS A 216 -19.82 4.63 3.66
CA HIS A 216 -19.70 5.98 4.22
C HIS A 216 -19.19 7.02 3.22
N HIS A 217 -19.01 6.66 1.95
CA HIS A 217 -18.47 7.53 0.90
C HIS A 217 -17.13 8.18 1.29
N LEU A 218 -16.25 7.42 1.92
CA LEU A 218 -14.92 7.86 2.32
C LEU A 218 -13.99 7.77 1.12
N PRO A 219 -13.35 8.88 0.73
CA PRO A 219 -12.42 8.92 -0.39
C PRO A 219 -11.03 8.43 0.02
N THR A 220 -10.27 7.90 -0.94
CA THR A 220 -8.84 7.62 -0.75
C THR A 220 -8.00 8.89 -0.79
N ILE A 221 -8.49 9.95 -1.43
CA ILE A 221 -7.81 11.25 -1.52
C ILE A 221 -8.70 12.35 -0.94
N CYS A 222 -8.22 13.03 0.10
CA CYS A 222 -8.84 14.25 0.58
C CYS A 222 -8.26 15.46 -0.17
N THR A 223 -9.00 15.95 -1.17
CA THR A 223 -8.57 17.09 -2.00
C THR A 223 -8.38 18.40 -1.23
N LYS A 224 -9.01 18.54 -0.04
CA LYS A 224 -8.87 19.70 0.83
C LYS A 224 -7.54 19.73 1.58
N SER A 225 -7.16 18.61 2.20
CA SER A 225 -5.94 18.49 2.99
C SER A 225 -4.76 17.95 2.19
N GLY A 226 -5.00 17.44 0.98
CA GLY A 226 -4.01 16.73 0.17
C GLY A 226 -3.58 15.39 0.79
N SER A 227 -4.33 14.88 1.77
CA SER A 227 -3.97 13.65 2.46
C SER A 227 -4.46 12.43 1.68
N PHE A 228 -3.75 11.31 1.86
CA PHE A 228 -3.99 10.03 1.21
C PHE A 228 -4.30 8.94 2.24
N SER A 229 -5.30 8.10 1.96
CA SER A 229 -5.63 6.90 2.70
C SER A 229 -5.40 5.67 1.82
N PRO A 230 -4.58 4.70 2.27
CA PRO A 230 -4.21 3.54 1.47
C PRO A 230 -5.27 2.42 1.50
N HIS A 231 -6.50 2.70 1.95
CA HIS A 231 -7.56 1.69 1.93
C HIS A 231 -7.87 1.27 0.48
N LEU A 232 -8.33 0.04 0.33
CA LEU A 232 -8.57 -0.55 -0.97
C LEU A 232 -9.89 -0.04 -1.57
N THR A 233 -9.86 0.21 -2.87
CA THR A 233 -11.04 0.29 -3.74
C THR A 233 -11.02 -0.91 -4.69
N LEU A 234 -12.15 -1.32 -5.26
CA LEU A 234 -12.14 -2.37 -6.29
C LEU A 234 -11.23 -2.02 -7.48
N ALA A 235 -11.09 -0.73 -7.79
CA ALA A 235 -10.17 -0.28 -8.82
C ALA A 235 -8.70 -0.37 -8.42
N ALA A 236 -8.35 -0.11 -7.15
CA ALA A 236 -7.01 -0.34 -6.63
C ALA A 236 -6.64 -1.83 -6.64
N VAL A 237 -7.60 -2.72 -6.35
CA VAL A 237 -7.42 -4.17 -6.52
C VAL A 237 -7.22 -4.52 -8.00
N GLY A 238 -7.98 -3.90 -8.91
CA GLY A 238 -7.80 -4.05 -10.36
C GLY A 238 -6.39 -3.65 -10.83
N CYS A 239 -5.88 -2.51 -10.34
CA CYS A 239 -4.50 -2.08 -10.56
C CYS A 239 -3.52 -3.16 -10.05
N ALA A 240 -3.64 -3.61 -8.80
CA ALA A 240 -2.78 -4.65 -8.22
C ALA A 240 -2.76 -5.96 -9.04
N LEU A 241 -3.93 -6.43 -9.48
CA LEU A 241 -4.06 -7.63 -10.32
C LEU A 241 -3.46 -7.42 -11.72
N SER A 242 -3.43 -6.19 -12.22
CA SER A 242 -2.78 -5.85 -13.49
C SER A 242 -1.26 -5.90 -13.38
N HIS A 243 -0.68 -5.38 -12.28
CA HIS A 243 0.74 -5.56 -11.99
C HIS A 243 1.10 -7.03 -11.79
N ARG A 244 0.23 -7.80 -11.12
CA ARG A 244 0.39 -9.25 -10.98
C ARG A 244 0.48 -9.94 -12.35
N ARG A 245 -0.38 -9.61 -13.31
CA ARG A 245 -0.31 -10.11 -14.69
C ARG A 245 0.99 -9.71 -15.38
N ALA A 246 1.48 -8.49 -15.16
CA ALA A 246 2.78 -8.05 -15.69
C ALA A 246 3.92 -8.89 -15.12
N TRP A 247 3.90 -9.19 -13.81
CA TRP A 247 4.88 -10.06 -13.18
C TRP A 247 4.82 -11.51 -13.67
N GLU A 248 3.63 -12.06 -13.89
CA GLU A 248 3.43 -13.38 -14.53
C GLU A 248 4.04 -13.41 -15.93
N ARG A 249 3.81 -12.35 -16.72
CA ARG A 249 4.35 -12.23 -18.08
C ARG A 249 5.87 -12.13 -18.08
N ILE A 250 6.45 -11.33 -17.20
CA ILE A 250 7.91 -11.15 -17.08
C ILE A 250 8.57 -12.44 -16.59
N SER A 251 8.04 -13.04 -15.52
CA SER A 251 8.62 -14.24 -14.89
C SER A 251 8.66 -15.47 -15.82
N THR A 252 7.73 -15.55 -16.78
CA THR A 252 7.64 -16.67 -17.74
C THR A 252 8.45 -16.44 -19.02
N GLN A 253 8.99 -15.24 -19.25
CA GLN A 253 9.75 -14.92 -20.44
C GLN A 253 11.24 -15.24 -20.24
N SER A 254 11.68 -16.40 -20.74
CA SER A 254 13.07 -16.86 -20.56
C SER A 254 14.10 -16.00 -21.29
N ALA A 255 13.68 -15.22 -22.30
CA ALA A 255 14.56 -14.39 -23.11
C ALA A 255 14.91 -13.03 -22.49
N CYS A 256 14.23 -12.62 -21.40
CA CYS A 256 14.52 -11.39 -20.68
C CYS A 256 15.00 -11.69 -19.24
N GLU A 257 15.93 -10.88 -18.74
CA GLU A 257 16.35 -10.93 -17.33
C GLU A 257 15.59 -9.94 -16.45
N TRP A 258 14.93 -8.96 -17.06
CA TRP A 258 14.11 -7.95 -16.41
C TRP A 258 13.03 -7.46 -17.37
N GLY A 259 12.02 -6.77 -16.84
CA GLY A 259 11.01 -6.07 -17.63
C GLY A 259 10.78 -4.65 -17.13
N LEU A 260 10.39 -3.77 -18.06
CA LEU A 260 9.88 -2.43 -17.77
C LEU A 260 8.35 -2.51 -17.71
N VAL A 261 7.77 -2.08 -16.61
CA VAL A 261 6.32 -1.97 -16.43
C VAL A 261 5.94 -0.50 -16.37
N LEU A 262 4.94 -0.12 -17.15
CA LEU A 262 4.39 1.22 -17.28
C LEU A 262 2.88 1.19 -17.06
N GLU A 263 2.32 2.24 -16.47
CA GLU A 263 0.88 2.52 -16.47
C GLU A 263 0.49 3.50 -17.60
N ASP A 264 -0.80 3.56 -17.92
CA ASP A 264 -1.33 4.39 -19.02
C ASP A 264 -1.48 5.89 -18.69
N ASP A 265 -1.19 6.26 -17.45
CA ASP A 265 -1.27 7.60 -16.91
C ASP A 265 0.05 8.39 -17.00
N VAL A 266 1.15 7.73 -17.42
CA VAL A 266 2.42 8.42 -17.74
C VAL A 266 2.17 9.51 -18.78
N ASN A 267 2.59 10.73 -18.46
CA ASN A 267 2.33 11.93 -19.28
C ASN A 267 3.61 12.58 -19.82
N GLN A 268 4.78 12.27 -19.24
CA GLN A 268 6.06 12.77 -19.70
C GLN A 268 7.13 11.69 -19.57
N VAL A 269 8.07 11.68 -20.52
CA VAL A 269 9.30 10.88 -20.48
C VAL A 269 10.50 11.79 -20.72
N ALA A 270 11.64 11.43 -20.14
CA ALA A 270 12.89 12.12 -20.39
C ALA A 270 13.25 12.04 -21.88
N PRO A 271 13.81 13.11 -22.48
CA PRO A 271 14.53 12.97 -23.74
C PRO A 271 15.60 11.90 -23.59
N ASP A 272 15.87 11.14 -24.65
CA ASP A 272 16.91 10.10 -24.59
C ASP A 272 16.58 8.95 -23.61
N PHE A 273 15.28 8.70 -23.40
CA PHE A 273 14.74 7.71 -22.46
C PHE A 273 15.39 6.33 -22.59
N ALA A 274 15.51 5.79 -23.81
CA ALA A 274 16.05 4.46 -24.01
C ALA A 274 17.54 4.40 -23.66
N ASP A 275 18.29 5.48 -23.90
CA ASP A 275 19.70 5.56 -23.54
C ASP A 275 19.89 5.70 -22.03
N HIS A 276 19.06 6.51 -21.36
CA HIS A 276 19.02 6.57 -19.90
C HIS A 276 18.66 5.23 -19.27
N LEU A 277 17.66 4.54 -19.83
CA LEU A 277 17.23 3.23 -19.35
C LEU A 277 18.36 2.21 -19.41
N ARG A 278 19.03 2.10 -20.56
CA ARG A 278 20.19 1.20 -20.75
C ARG A 278 21.32 1.53 -19.79
N GLU A 279 21.57 2.81 -19.55
CA GLU A 279 22.61 3.24 -18.62
C GLU A 279 22.28 2.90 -17.16
N ILE A 280 21.03 3.08 -16.74
CA ILE A 280 20.56 2.64 -15.42
C ILE A 280 20.75 1.13 -15.26
N VAL A 281 20.31 0.34 -16.25
CA VAL A 281 20.43 -1.12 -16.21
C VAL A 281 21.89 -1.57 -16.09
N ARG A 282 22.83 -0.91 -16.77
CA ARG A 282 24.27 -1.20 -16.66
C ARG A 282 24.84 -0.86 -15.27
N ARG A 283 24.30 0.16 -14.61
CA ARG A 283 24.78 0.65 -13.30
C ARG A 283 24.14 -0.07 -12.11
N LEU A 284 22.99 -0.71 -12.30
CA LEU A 284 22.36 -1.51 -11.27
C LEU A 284 23.27 -2.68 -10.84
N PRO A 285 23.44 -2.93 -9.52
CA PRO A 285 24.32 -3.99 -9.05
C PRO A 285 23.74 -5.37 -9.36
N ARG A 286 24.60 -6.39 -9.39
CA ARG A 286 24.13 -7.78 -9.49
C ARG A 286 23.20 -8.10 -8.32
N GLY A 287 22.06 -8.71 -8.60
CA GLY A 287 21.05 -9.04 -7.59
C GLY A 287 20.06 -7.92 -7.27
N TRP A 288 20.08 -6.81 -8.03
CA TRP A 288 18.99 -5.84 -7.98
C TRP A 288 17.64 -6.53 -8.30
N CYS A 289 16.57 -6.02 -7.69
CA CYS A 289 15.25 -6.62 -7.76
C CYS A 289 14.22 -5.66 -8.35
N LEU A 290 14.23 -4.40 -7.91
CA LEU A 290 13.29 -3.37 -8.33
C LEU A 290 14.00 -2.02 -8.52
N CYS A 291 13.67 -1.28 -9.57
CA CYS A 291 14.15 0.08 -9.78
C CYS A 291 13.02 1.01 -10.22
N TYR A 292 12.66 2.01 -9.41
CA TYR A 292 11.67 3.03 -9.79
C TYR A 292 12.27 4.01 -10.79
N LEU A 293 11.55 4.27 -11.89
CA LEU A 293 11.92 5.23 -12.94
C LEU A 293 11.11 6.52 -12.87
N GLY A 294 9.96 6.46 -12.20
CA GLY A 294 9.13 7.58 -11.76
C GLY A 294 8.33 7.15 -10.54
N PHE A 295 8.01 8.10 -9.66
CA PHE A 295 7.23 7.90 -8.43
C PHE A 295 6.68 9.26 -7.96
N HIS A 296 5.64 9.25 -7.13
CA HIS A 296 4.94 10.48 -6.75
C HIS A 296 5.76 11.37 -5.81
N GLU A 297 6.66 10.84 -4.98
CA GLU A 297 7.54 11.64 -4.09
C GLU A 297 8.67 12.38 -4.84
N SER A 298 8.67 12.36 -6.17
CA SER A 298 9.59 13.13 -7.00
C SER A 298 9.14 14.60 -7.17
N ALA A 299 10.05 15.44 -7.67
CA ALA A 299 9.79 16.82 -8.07
C ALA A 299 8.94 16.95 -9.34
N ASN A 300 8.47 15.82 -9.91
CA ASN A 300 7.72 15.77 -11.17
C ASN A 300 8.48 16.42 -12.34
N ALA A 301 9.81 16.26 -12.35
CA ALA A 301 10.70 16.79 -13.37
C ALA A 301 11.50 15.65 -14.00
N VAL A 302 11.57 15.62 -15.32
CA VAL A 302 12.36 14.63 -16.06
C VAL A 302 13.80 15.08 -16.23
N VAL A 303 14.74 14.13 -16.27
CA VAL A 303 16.15 14.38 -16.62
C VAL A 303 16.26 15.15 -17.94
N SER A 304 17.10 16.17 -18.01
CA SER A 304 17.26 16.96 -19.24
C SER A 304 18.13 16.24 -20.27
N ARG A 305 17.97 16.63 -21.55
CA ARG A 305 18.76 16.07 -22.66
C ARG A 305 20.26 16.23 -22.39
N GLY A 306 20.99 15.11 -22.47
CA GLY A 306 22.45 15.08 -22.27
C GLY A 306 22.91 15.08 -20.81
N GLU A 307 21.99 15.16 -19.84
CA GLU A 307 22.32 14.92 -18.43
C GLU A 307 22.36 13.41 -18.13
N THR A 308 22.89 13.03 -16.97
CA THR A 308 22.93 11.61 -16.57
C THR A 308 21.97 11.39 -15.42
N ALA A 309 21.02 10.46 -15.59
CA ALA A 309 20.16 10.03 -14.50
C ALA A 309 20.99 9.50 -13.33
N THR A 310 20.73 10.01 -12.14
CA THR A 310 21.38 9.52 -10.92
C THR A 310 20.55 8.40 -10.32
N LEU A 311 21.22 7.34 -9.86
CA LEU A 311 20.62 6.16 -9.27
C LEU A 311 20.95 6.13 -7.79
N ARG A 312 19.95 5.84 -6.95
CA ARG A 312 20.11 5.69 -5.50
C ARG A 312 19.46 4.40 -5.01
N GLU A 313 20.04 3.80 -3.99
CA GLU A 313 19.38 2.75 -3.22
C GLU A 313 18.25 3.38 -2.40
N VAL A 314 17.07 2.76 -2.41
CA VAL A 314 15.92 3.24 -1.65
C VAL A 314 16.03 2.70 -0.23
N ARG A 315 16.26 3.60 0.72
CA ARG A 315 16.33 3.28 2.15
C ARG A 315 15.02 2.63 2.64
N GLU A 316 15.12 1.84 3.70
CA GLU A 316 13.97 1.15 4.30
C GLU A 316 12.90 2.11 4.84
N ASP A 317 13.30 3.30 5.30
CA ASP A 317 12.41 4.32 5.85
C ASP A 317 11.77 5.24 4.79
N LEU A 318 12.13 5.07 3.51
CA LEU A 318 11.54 5.83 2.43
C LEU A 318 10.41 5.04 1.78
N HIS A 319 9.20 5.57 1.91
CA HIS A 319 8.02 5.07 1.20
C HIS A 319 7.90 5.80 -0.14
N LEU A 320 7.99 5.05 -1.23
CA LEU A 320 7.68 5.52 -2.57
C LEU A 320 6.27 5.05 -2.98
N THR A 321 5.44 5.96 -3.45
CA THR A 321 4.10 5.71 -4.00
C THR A 321 4.06 6.05 -5.49
N GLY A 322 3.03 5.59 -6.19
CA GLY A 322 2.95 5.69 -7.65
C GLY A 322 3.81 4.61 -8.33
N LEU A 323 3.15 3.56 -8.81
CA LEU A 323 3.78 2.41 -9.46
C LEU A 323 3.73 2.50 -11.00
N PHE A 324 3.64 3.72 -11.52
CA PHE A 324 3.39 4.01 -12.93
C PHE A 324 4.59 3.77 -13.87
N GLY A 325 5.80 3.58 -13.34
CA GLY A 325 6.98 3.28 -14.16
C GLY A 325 8.16 2.72 -13.38
N TYR A 326 8.47 1.44 -13.59
CA TYR A 326 9.56 0.76 -12.88
C TYR A 326 10.14 -0.42 -13.67
N LEU A 327 11.38 -0.77 -13.33
CA LEU A 327 12.03 -2.00 -13.74
C LEU A 327 11.89 -3.06 -12.65
N ILE A 328 11.70 -4.30 -13.06
CA ILE A 328 11.71 -5.46 -12.16
C ILE A 328 12.53 -6.60 -12.75
N ALA A 329 13.41 -7.19 -11.92
CA ALA A 329 14.14 -8.39 -12.30
C ALA A 329 13.19 -9.58 -12.46
N ARG A 330 13.44 -10.46 -13.42
CA ARG A 330 12.57 -11.61 -13.73
C ARG A 330 12.32 -12.49 -12.51
N ASP A 331 13.39 -12.80 -11.79
CA ASP A 331 13.31 -13.71 -10.64
C ASP A 331 12.55 -13.03 -9.48
N MET A 332 12.68 -11.70 -9.34
CA MET A 332 11.87 -10.91 -8.41
C MET A 332 10.39 -10.90 -8.80
N ALA A 333 10.07 -10.75 -10.09
CA ALA A 333 8.69 -10.84 -10.55
C ALA A 333 8.07 -12.20 -10.18
N ALA A 334 8.83 -13.30 -10.30
CA ALA A 334 8.39 -14.62 -9.87
C ALA A 334 8.21 -14.74 -8.35
N GLU A 335 9.06 -14.06 -7.56
CA GLU A 335 8.99 -14.03 -6.10
C GLU A 335 7.77 -13.24 -5.61
N LEU A 336 7.48 -12.05 -6.17
CA LEU A 336 6.33 -11.23 -5.78
C LEU A 336 4.99 -11.97 -5.95
N LEU A 337 4.88 -12.88 -6.93
CA LEU A 337 3.67 -13.70 -7.13
C LEU A 337 3.37 -14.67 -5.99
N ARG A 338 4.39 -15.01 -5.18
CA ARG A 338 4.30 -15.92 -4.04
C ARG A 338 4.46 -15.21 -2.69
N ASP A 339 4.58 -13.89 -2.72
CA ASP A 339 4.94 -13.12 -1.53
C ASP A 339 3.73 -12.92 -0.61
N ALA A 340 3.78 -13.57 0.55
CA ALA A 340 2.73 -13.48 1.57
C ALA A 340 2.66 -12.12 2.28
N THR A 341 3.68 -11.26 2.12
CA THR A 341 3.68 -9.88 2.61
C THR A 341 2.94 -8.94 1.66
N LEU A 342 2.77 -9.34 0.40
CA LEU A 342 2.07 -8.57 -0.63
C LEU A 342 0.63 -9.06 -0.84
N PHE A 343 0.43 -10.39 -0.91
CA PHE A 343 -0.89 -11.02 -1.00
C PHE A 343 -1.16 -11.92 0.21
N PRO A 344 -2.38 -11.89 0.80
CA PRO A 344 -3.53 -11.09 0.38
C PRO A 344 -3.33 -9.57 0.61
N LEU A 345 -3.86 -8.75 -0.29
CA LEU A 345 -3.71 -7.29 -0.25
C LEU A 345 -4.34 -6.71 1.01
N ARG A 346 -3.59 -5.83 1.66
CA ARG A 346 -4.04 -5.03 2.81
C ARG A 346 -4.11 -3.53 2.50
N HIS A 347 -3.32 -3.10 1.52
CA HIS A 347 -3.22 -1.73 1.06
C HIS A 347 -3.11 -1.74 -0.46
N GLN A 348 -3.21 -0.55 -1.06
CA GLN A 348 -2.92 -0.37 -2.49
C GLN A 348 -1.52 -0.91 -2.84
N VAL A 349 -1.36 -1.43 -4.07
CA VAL A 349 -0.19 -2.25 -4.44
C VAL A 349 1.14 -1.50 -4.34
N ASP A 350 1.13 -0.21 -4.66
CA ASP A 350 2.29 0.66 -4.56
C ASP A 350 2.75 0.81 -3.10
N VAL A 351 1.81 1.10 -2.18
CA VAL A 351 2.05 1.14 -0.73
C VAL A 351 2.54 -0.21 -0.22
N ALA A 352 1.89 -1.30 -0.62
CA ALA A 352 2.27 -2.64 -0.18
C ALA A 352 3.68 -3.02 -0.65
N LEU A 353 4.03 -2.72 -1.91
CA LEU A 353 5.37 -2.97 -2.46
C LEU A 353 6.44 -2.07 -1.81
N SER A 354 6.06 -0.84 -1.46
CA SER A 354 6.91 0.14 -0.79
C SER A 354 7.25 -0.23 0.66
N ARG A 355 6.29 -0.82 1.38
CA ARG A 355 6.48 -1.30 2.76
C ARG A 355 7.09 -2.69 2.87
N ARG A 356 7.08 -3.45 1.78
CA ARG A 356 7.71 -4.77 1.74
C ARG A 356 9.15 -4.67 2.28
N PRO A 357 9.59 -5.59 3.15
CA PRO A 357 10.99 -5.60 3.58
C PRO A 357 11.89 -5.96 2.38
N TRP A 358 12.77 -5.05 2.01
CA TRP A 358 13.74 -5.25 0.92
C TRP A 358 15.13 -5.47 1.50
N PRO A 359 15.86 -6.53 1.09
CA PRO A 359 17.27 -6.63 1.45
C PRO A 359 18.07 -5.43 0.92
N SER A 360 19.05 -4.96 1.68
CA SER A 360 19.94 -3.90 1.21
C SER A 360 20.61 -4.28 -0.11
N GLY A 361 20.74 -3.31 -1.01
CA GLY A 361 21.30 -3.45 -2.34
C GLY A 361 20.34 -4.05 -3.38
N THR A 362 19.05 -4.20 -3.07
CA THR A 362 18.07 -4.82 -4.01
C THR A 362 17.04 -3.85 -4.58
N ARG A 363 16.77 -2.73 -3.90
CA ARG A 363 15.76 -1.74 -4.30
C ARG A 363 16.38 -0.39 -4.63
N PHE A 364 16.11 0.11 -5.82
CA PHE A 364 16.67 1.35 -6.34
C PHE A 364 15.60 2.29 -6.85
N ALA A 365 15.95 3.56 -6.99
CA ALA A 365 15.16 4.57 -7.65
C ALA A 365 16.10 5.55 -8.34
N VAL A 366 15.60 6.20 -9.39
CA VAL A 366 16.24 7.41 -9.91
C VAL A 366 16.14 8.56 -8.91
N ASP A 367 16.95 9.59 -9.11
CA ASP A 367 16.95 10.81 -8.29
C ASP A 367 15.56 11.48 -8.32
N PRO A 368 15.01 11.89 -7.17
CA PRO A 368 13.67 12.46 -7.09
C PRO A 368 13.60 13.85 -7.75
N GLU A 369 14.73 14.56 -7.90
CA GLU A 369 14.75 15.86 -8.55
C GLU A 369 14.76 15.73 -10.09
N ALA A 370 15.10 14.55 -10.61
CA ALA A 370 15.20 14.29 -12.04
C ALA A 370 14.91 12.81 -12.35
N VAL A 371 13.63 12.48 -12.57
CA VAL A 371 13.16 11.13 -12.88
C VAL A 371 13.21 10.85 -14.39
N LEU A 372 12.95 9.61 -14.84
CA LEU A 372 12.89 9.31 -16.27
C LEU A 372 11.50 9.47 -16.87
N LEU A 373 10.45 9.40 -16.05
CA LEU A 373 9.08 9.53 -16.51
C LEU A 373 8.21 10.03 -15.35
N THR A 374 7.12 10.70 -15.69
CA THR A 374 6.20 11.26 -14.70
C THR A 374 4.75 10.87 -15.00
N SER A 375 3.94 10.90 -13.95
CA SER A 375 2.48 10.77 -14.00
C SER A 375 1.86 11.84 -13.10
N PRO A 376 0.71 12.43 -13.45
CA PRO A 376 0.00 13.37 -12.58
C PRO A 376 -0.41 12.73 -11.25
N ARG A 377 -0.20 13.43 -10.13
CA ARG A 377 -0.69 12.97 -8.83
C ARG A 377 -2.21 13.11 -8.75
N SER A 378 -2.86 12.19 -8.05
CA SER A 378 -4.32 12.24 -7.88
C SER A 378 -4.79 13.48 -7.10
N GLU A 379 -3.93 13.98 -6.23
CA GLU A 379 -4.14 15.15 -5.36
C GLU A 379 -4.16 16.47 -6.14
N ASP A 380 -3.51 16.54 -7.30
CA ASP A 380 -3.38 17.80 -8.07
C ASP A 380 -4.70 18.23 -8.73
N GLY A 381 -5.75 17.39 -8.64
CA GLY A 381 -7.11 17.72 -9.07
C GLY A 381 -7.33 17.79 -10.59
N GLU A 382 -6.25 17.67 -11.36
CA GLU A 382 -6.25 17.46 -12.82
C GLU A 382 -6.26 15.95 -13.18
N CYS A 383 -6.12 15.08 -12.18
CA CYS A 383 -5.99 13.65 -12.38
C CYS A 383 -7.35 13.01 -12.67
N ASP A 384 -7.52 12.64 -13.94
CA ASP A 384 -8.42 11.57 -14.34
C ASP A 384 -7.84 10.27 -13.78
N THR A 385 -8.33 9.82 -12.63
CA THR A 385 -7.91 8.59 -11.96
C THR A 385 -9.00 7.54 -12.07
N ASP A 386 -8.61 6.32 -12.47
CA ASP A 386 -9.52 5.16 -12.46
C ASP A 386 -9.41 4.37 -11.15
N VAL A 387 -8.42 4.67 -10.30
CA VAL A 387 -8.06 3.91 -9.09
C VAL A 387 -8.53 4.58 -7.81
N GLN A 388 -8.29 5.89 -7.69
CA GLN A 388 -8.57 6.64 -6.46
C GLN A 388 -10.03 7.14 -6.44
N THR A 389 -10.58 7.28 -5.23
CA THR A 389 -11.84 7.97 -5.00
C THR A 389 -11.53 9.37 -4.46
N LEU A 390 -12.09 10.39 -5.10
CA LEU A 390 -11.83 11.79 -4.75
C LEU A 390 -12.90 12.31 -3.78
N GLY A 391 -12.46 12.90 -2.68
CA GLY A 391 -13.34 13.54 -1.71
C GLY A 391 -13.89 14.86 -2.19
N ASP A 392 -15.05 15.26 -1.65
CA ASP A 392 -15.54 16.63 -1.79
C ASP A 392 -14.49 17.61 -1.25
N ARG A 393 -14.14 18.62 -2.07
CA ARG A 393 -13.19 19.69 -1.74
C ARG A 393 -13.56 20.46 -0.48
N ALA A 394 -14.83 20.44 -0.05
CA ALA A 394 -15.27 21.14 1.15
C ALA A 394 -15.04 20.34 2.46
N VAL A 395 -14.91 19.02 2.37
CA VAL A 395 -14.95 18.12 3.54
C VAL A 395 -13.56 17.60 3.85
N ASP A 396 -13.17 17.68 5.14
CA ASP A 396 -12.02 16.91 5.60
C ASP A 396 -12.45 15.46 5.76
N ALA A 397 -12.28 14.70 4.69
CA ALA A 397 -12.80 13.35 4.62
C ALA A 397 -11.99 12.37 5.48
N HIS A 398 -10.75 12.71 5.83
CA HIS A 398 -9.87 11.85 6.60
C HIS A 398 -10.07 11.98 8.11
N GLU A 399 -10.66 13.08 8.60
CA GLU A 399 -11.14 13.17 10.00
C GLU A 399 -12.16 12.08 10.36
N LYS A 400 -12.83 11.48 9.35
CA LYS A 400 -13.83 10.43 9.52
C LYS A 400 -13.30 9.02 9.33
N LEU A 401 -12.04 8.88 8.87
CA LEU A 401 -11.45 7.57 8.69
C LEU A 401 -11.08 6.98 10.06
N PRO A 402 -11.39 5.70 10.32
CA PRO A 402 -10.84 5.00 11.46
C PRO A 402 -9.31 5.06 11.45
N ASP A 403 -8.69 5.13 12.63
CA ASP A 403 -7.22 5.15 12.78
C ASP A 403 -6.53 3.97 12.08
N SER A 404 -7.20 2.83 11.91
CA SER A 404 -6.65 1.68 11.18
C SER A 404 -6.42 1.98 9.69
N MET A 405 -7.27 2.82 9.08
CA MET A 405 -7.20 3.22 7.67
C MET A 405 -6.22 4.36 7.40
N LEU A 406 -5.75 5.03 8.45
CA LEU A 406 -4.80 6.16 8.35
C LEU A 406 -3.34 5.74 8.57
N ARG A 407 -3.10 4.49 8.98
CA ARG A 407 -1.74 3.98 9.23
C ARG A 407 -1.03 3.72 7.89
N LEU A 408 -0.22 4.70 7.51
CA LEU A 408 0.82 4.58 6.48
C LEU A 408 2.01 3.71 6.94
#